data_AF-A0A1C4R7Q6-F1
#
_entry.id   AF-A0A1C4R7Q6-F1
#
_cell.length_a   1.000
_cell.length_b   1.000
_cell.length_c   1.000
_cell.angle_alpha   90.00
_cell.angle_beta   90.00
_cell.angle_gamma   90.00
#
_symmetry.space_group_name_H-M   'P 1'
#
loop_
_entity.id
_entity.type
_entity.pdbx_description
1 polymer ?
#
loop_
_entity_poly.entity_id
_entity_poly.type
_entity_poly.pdbx_seq_one_letter_code
_entity_poly.pdbx_strand_id
1 'polypeptide(L)'
;MRTTMRKNRTTALAAGLAVTALTAFIPQALAQDRSRESVNPASDVRLGTCEAGRLCLWKKPDFAGARQTYELSTVDIESCTPLPKGGDAQSLANRTGRPVTTYQSTECRETGEFETYPGGGTWLPRSPYQVRAFKIWEN
;
A
#
# COMPACT_ATOMS: atom_id res chain seq x y z
N MET A 1 -70.21 -1.09 6.32
CA MET A 1 -71.00 -0.32 7.30
C MET A 1 -70.16 -0.23 8.58
N ARG A 2 -69.66 0.96 8.93
CA ARG A 2 -68.86 1.19 10.15
C ARG A 2 -69.81 1.29 11.33
N THR A 3 -69.52 0.55 12.40
CA THR A 3 -70.30 0.60 13.63
C THR A 3 -69.38 0.56 14.86
N THR A 4 -69.37 1.69 15.57
CA THR A 4 -69.49 1.86 17.03
C THR A 4 -68.49 1.18 18.00
N MET A 5 -67.44 1.94 18.31
CA MET A 5 -67.14 2.57 19.61
C MET A 5 -67.66 1.98 20.96
N ARG A 6 -66.66 1.75 21.84
CA ARG A 6 -66.57 1.88 23.32
C ARG A 6 -67.42 0.96 24.24
N LYS A 7 -66.73 0.33 25.20
CA LYS A 7 -66.97 0.62 26.63
C LYS A 7 -65.77 0.21 27.51
N ASN A 8 -65.43 1.09 28.45
CA ASN A 8 -64.38 0.97 29.46
C ASN A 8 -64.89 0.36 30.78
N ARG A 9 -63.92 0.00 31.63
CA ARG A 9 -63.86 0.02 33.11
C ARG A 9 -64.17 -1.30 33.82
N THR A 10 -63.27 -1.77 34.69
CA THR A 10 -63.35 -1.79 36.19
C THR A 10 -62.17 -2.59 36.80
N THR A 11 -61.32 -1.98 37.65
CA THR A 11 -61.09 -2.24 39.11
C THR A 11 -60.50 -3.62 39.48
N ALA A 12 -59.59 -3.86 40.43
CA ALA A 12 -58.74 -3.09 41.35
C ALA A 12 -57.87 -4.10 42.17
N LEU A 13 -56.85 -3.60 42.91
CA LEU A 13 -56.18 -4.19 44.13
C LEU A 13 -55.34 -5.48 43.95
N ALA A 14 -54.32 -5.83 44.73
CA ALA A 14 -53.31 -5.21 45.62
C ALA A 14 -52.43 -6.37 46.16
N ALA A 15 -51.23 -6.07 46.68
CA ALA A 15 -50.29 -6.95 47.41
C ALA A 15 -49.58 -8.03 46.55
N GLY A 16 -48.26 -8.16 46.54
CA GLY A 16 -47.26 -7.88 47.58
C GLY A 16 -46.54 -9.20 47.87
N LEU A 17 -45.29 -9.36 47.46
CA LEU A 17 -44.41 -10.45 47.91
C LEU A 17 -42.95 -10.01 47.78
N ALA A 18 -42.29 -9.98 48.94
CA ALA A 18 -40.91 -9.60 49.12
C ALA A 18 -39.97 -10.78 48.82
N VAL A 19 -38.92 -10.45 48.05
CA VAL A 19 -37.52 -10.88 48.10
C VAL A 19 -37.18 -12.20 48.82
N THR A 20 -36.62 -13.16 48.07
CA THR A 20 -35.50 -13.98 48.54
C THR A 20 -34.46 -14.12 47.42
N ALA A 21 -33.22 -13.81 47.77
CA ALA A 21 -32.05 -13.77 46.89
C ALA A 21 -31.41 -15.15 46.73
N LEU A 22 -30.93 -15.50 45.53
CA LEU A 22 -29.89 -16.52 45.31
C LEU A 22 -29.13 -16.27 43.99
N THR A 23 -27.98 -15.62 44.15
CA THR A 23 -26.68 -15.89 43.49
C THR A 23 -26.62 -16.41 42.05
N ALA A 24 -26.10 -15.58 41.14
CA ALA A 24 -25.03 -15.97 40.21
C ALA A 24 -24.27 -14.73 39.71
N PHE A 25 -23.14 -14.44 40.35
CA PHE A 25 -22.11 -13.54 39.81
C PHE A 25 -21.52 -14.22 38.57
N ILE A 26 -21.87 -13.73 37.37
CA ILE A 26 -21.13 -14.09 36.14
C ILE A 26 -20.12 -12.97 35.87
N PRO A 27 -18.80 -13.23 35.98
CA PRO A 27 -17.80 -12.26 35.59
C PRO A 27 -17.85 -12.02 34.08
N GLN A 28 -18.17 -10.78 33.74
CA GLN A 28 -17.65 -9.98 32.63
C GLN A 28 -16.78 -10.72 31.61
N ALA A 29 -17.39 -11.21 30.53
CA ALA A 29 -16.69 -11.34 29.26
C ALA A 29 -17.16 -10.17 28.38
N LEU A 30 -16.45 -9.05 28.46
CA LEU A 30 -16.47 -8.06 27.39
C LEU A 30 -16.00 -8.80 26.13
N ALA A 31 -16.97 -9.28 25.34
CA ALA A 31 -16.74 -9.61 23.95
C ALA A 31 -16.39 -8.28 23.27
N GLN A 32 -15.12 -7.89 23.40
CA GLN A 32 -14.51 -6.98 22.46
C GLN A 32 -14.65 -7.67 21.12
N ASP A 33 -15.63 -7.20 20.36
CA ASP A 33 -15.68 -7.33 18.92
C ASP A 33 -14.43 -6.63 18.38
N ARG A 34 -13.28 -7.27 18.56
CA ARG A 34 -12.11 -7.01 17.76
C ARG A 34 -12.53 -7.49 16.40
N SER A 35 -13.07 -6.55 15.64
CA SER A 35 -12.96 -6.51 14.20
C SER A 35 -11.59 -7.09 13.90
N ARG A 36 -11.56 -8.37 13.51
CA ARG A 36 -10.40 -8.90 12.81
C ARG A 36 -10.40 -8.06 11.55
N GLU A 37 -9.65 -6.97 11.61
CA GLU A 37 -9.04 -6.37 10.44
C GLU A 37 -8.47 -7.58 9.71
N SER A 38 -9.20 -8.01 8.68
CA SER A 38 -8.69 -8.97 7.74
C SER A 38 -7.55 -8.22 7.08
N VAL A 39 -6.36 -8.32 7.69
CA VAL A 39 -5.11 -8.09 7.00
C VAL A 39 -5.11 -9.17 5.96
N ASN A 40 -5.77 -8.88 4.85
CA ASN A 40 -5.55 -9.55 3.60
C ASN A 40 -4.03 -9.38 3.43
N PRO A 41 -3.22 -10.45 3.53
CA PRO A 41 -1.85 -10.34 3.10
C PRO A 41 -2.00 -10.14 1.60
N ALA A 42 -2.14 -8.87 1.18
CA ALA A 42 -1.95 -8.46 -0.19
C ALA A 42 -0.66 -9.17 -0.58
N SER A 43 -0.82 -10.15 -1.46
CA SER A 43 0.13 -11.22 -1.70
C SER A 43 1.53 -10.65 -1.61
N ASP A 44 2.26 -11.03 -0.56
CA ASP A 44 3.66 -10.65 -0.34
C ASP A 44 4.49 -11.39 -1.41
N VAL A 45 4.23 -11.07 -2.67
CA VAL A 45 5.26 -11.02 -3.69
C VAL A 45 6.30 -10.15 -3.03
N ARG A 46 7.34 -10.78 -2.49
CA ARG A 46 8.44 -10.10 -1.83
C ARG A 46 8.99 -9.11 -2.85
N LEU A 47 8.44 -7.90 -2.85
CA LEU A 47 8.92 -6.78 -3.64
C LEU A 47 10.41 -6.75 -3.32
N GLY A 48 11.26 -6.96 -4.32
CA GLY A 48 12.71 -7.08 -4.08
C GLY A 48 13.15 -5.94 -3.16
N THR A 49 14.02 -6.19 -2.17
CA THR A 49 14.27 -5.16 -1.16
C THR A 49 14.83 -3.89 -1.81
N CYS A 50 14.27 -2.72 -1.50
CA CYS A 50 14.82 -1.43 -1.93
C CYS A 50 14.66 -0.44 -0.78
N GLU A 51 15.77 0.07 -0.29
CA GLU A 51 15.80 0.95 0.87
C GLU A 51 15.24 2.34 0.53
N ALA A 52 14.70 3.03 1.54
CA ALA A 52 14.30 4.41 1.38
C ALA A 52 15.50 5.28 0.95
N GLY A 53 15.26 6.25 0.06
CA GLY A 53 16.30 7.11 -0.50
C GLY A 53 17.07 6.51 -1.68
N ARG A 54 16.74 5.28 -2.11
CA ARG A 54 17.43 4.60 -3.21
C ARG A 54 16.61 4.54 -4.50
N LEU A 55 17.30 4.50 -5.63
CA LEU A 55 16.77 3.96 -6.88
C LEU A 55 17.31 2.54 -7.03
N CYS A 56 16.41 1.56 -7.19
CA CYS A 56 16.78 0.17 -7.44
C CYS A 56 16.34 -0.26 -8.83
N LEU A 57 17.23 -0.92 -9.54
CA LEU A 57 17.04 -1.40 -10.91
C LEU A 57 17.39 -2.89 -10.96
N TRP A 58 16.48 -3.72 -11.45
CA TRP A 58 16.66 -5.16 -11.55
C TRP A 58 16.70 -5.61 -13.00
N LYS A 59 17.62 -6.53 -13.29
CA LYS A 59 17.82 -7.09 -14.63
C LYS A 59 16.59 -7.84 -15.16
N LYS A 60 15.75 -8.41 -14.29
CA LYS A 60 14.55 -9.15 -14.70
C LYS A 60 13.28 -8.43 -14.26
N PRO A 61 12.13 -8.74 -14.88
CA PRO A 61 10.83 -8.34 -14.36
C PRO A 61 10.62 -8.84 -12.93
N ASP A 62 9.60 -8.30 -12.28
CA ASP A 62 9.10 -8.73 -10.98
C ASP A 62 10.18 -8.65 -9.88
N PHE A 63 11.06 -7.65 -9.99
CA PHE A 63 12.13 -7.32 -9.03
C PHE A 63 13.15 -8.45 -8.81
N ALA A 64 13.45 -9.21 -9.88
CA ALA A 64 14.32 -10.39 -9.82
C ALA A 64 15.69 -10.20 -10.50
N GLY A 65 16.60 -11.11 -10.19
CA GLY A 65 17.94 -11.15 -10.78
C GLY A 65 18.90 -10.12 -10.17
N ALA A 66 19.96 -9.79 -10.91
CA ALA A 66 20.96 -8.83 -10.45
C ALA A 66 20.31 -7.46 -10.22
N ARG A 67 20.61 -6.87 -9.06
CA ARG A 67 20.12 -5.55 -8.65
C ARG A 67 21.25 -4.54 -8.66
N GLN A 68 20.97 -3.38 -9.21
CA GLN A 68 21.79 -2.17 -9.08
C GLN A 68 21.06 -1.18 -8.19
N THR A 69 21.82 -0.45 -7.37
CA THR A 69 21.27 0.50 -6.41
C THR A 69 22.04 1.80 -6.51
N TYR A 70 21.30 2.91 -6.57
CA TYR A 70 21.83 4.26 -6.70
C TYR A 70 21.23 5.14 -5.61
N GLU A 71 22.00 6.13 -5.15
CA GLU A 71 21.57 7.15 -4.19
C GLU A 71 22.00 8.53 -4.61
N LEU A 72 21.33 9.55 -4.06
CA LEU A 72 21.54 10.95 -4.40
C LEU A 72 22.97 11.46 -4.11
N SER A 73 23.68 10.86 -3.16
CA SER A 73 25.08 11.22 -2.85
C SER A 73 26.08 10.70 -3.89
N THR A 74 25.66 9.77 -4.77
CA THR A 74 26.53 9.09 -5.74
C THR A 74 26.19 9.38 -7.19
N VAL A 75 25.06 10.05 -7.42
CA VAL A 75 24.54 10.34 -8.75
C VAL A 75 24.34 11.85 -8.88
N ASP A 76 24.91 12.41 -9.95
CA ASP A 76 24.70 13.80 -10.29
C ASP A 76 23.24 14.03 -10.72
N ILE A 77 22.66 15.06 -10.15
CA ILE A 77 21.30 15.52 -10.41
C ILE A 77 21.23 16.09 -11.84
N GLU A 78 20.11 15.84 -12.54
CA GLU A 78 19.84 16.29 -13.92
C GLU A 78 20.84 15.81 -14.99
N SER A 79 21.82 14.99 -14.59
CA SER A 79 22.82 14.39 -15.45
C SER A 79 22.41 12.98 -15.89
N CYS A 80 22.74 12.62 -17.13
CA CYS A 80 22.45 11.29 -17.66
C CYS A 80 23.39 10.26 -17.04
N THR A 81 22.82 9.28 -16.35
CA THR A 81 23.57 8.18 -15.76
C THR A 81 23.32 6.89 -16.56
N PRO A 82 24.29 6.44 -17.38
CA PRO A 82 24.18 5.16 -18.08
C PRO A 82 24.30 3.99 -17.10
N LEU A 83 23.54 2.92 -17.34
CA LEU A 83 23.74 1.68 -16.60
C LEU A 83 25.05 1.01 -17.08
N PRO A 84 25.80 0.37 -16.16
CA PRO A 84 27.00 -0.38 -16.50
C PRO A 84 26.79 -1.36 -17.66
N LYS A 85 27.82 -1.50 -18.52
CA LYS A 85 27.81 -2.39 -19.70
C LYS A 85 26.66 -2.12 -20.69
N GLY A 86 26.12 -0.91 -20.70
CA GLY A 86 25.07 -0.49 -21.64
C GLY A 86 23.64 -0.82 -21.20
N GLY A 87 23.45 -1.37 -20.00
CA GLY A 87 22.17 -1.51 -19.30
C GLY A 87 21.15 -2.51 -19.87
N ASP A 88 20.42 -3.18 -18.98
CA ASP A 88 19.33 -4.10 -19.32
C ASP A 88 18.32 -4.31 -18.18
N ALA A 89 18.02 -3.27 -17.39
CA ALA A 89 17.04 -3.39 -16.32
C ALA A 89 15.61 -3.48 -16.87
N GLN A 90 14.80 -4.37 -16.28
CA GLN A 90 13.41 -4.64 -16.68
C GLN A 90 12.37 -4.38 -15.58
N SER A 91 12.81 -4.10 -14.36
CA SER A 91 11.93 -3.61 -13.29
C SER A 91 12.69 -2.64 -12.40
N LEU A 92 11.96 -1.75 -11.72
CA LEU A 92 12.56 -0.70 -10.91
C LEU A 92 11.70 -0.30 -9.71
N ALA A 93 12.36 0.31 -8.74
CA ALA A 93 11.72 0.97 -7.62
C ALA A 93 12.36 2.35 -7.42
N ASN A 94 11.57 3.41 -7.58
CA ASN A 94 11.98 4.75 -7.21
C ASN A 94 11.59 5.01 -5.74
N ARG A 95 12.47 4.58 -4.84
CA ARG A 95 12.38 4.88 -3.41
C ARG A 95 13.10 6.18 -3.06
N THR A 96 13.61 6.92 -4.05
CA THR A 96 14.16 8.25 -3.83
C THR A 96 13.04 9.24 -3.49
N GLY A 97 13.41 10.39 -2.93
CA GLY A 97 12.48 11.49 -2.69
C GLY A 97 12.26 12.38 -3.92
N ARG A 98 12.68 11.95 -5.12
CA ARG A 98 12.78 12.78 -6.33
C ARG A 98 12.24 12.07 -7.56
N PRO A 99 11.73 12.79 -8.58
CA PRO A 99 11.36 12.16 -9.85
C PRO A 99 12.56 11.53 -10.54
N VAL A 100 12.35 10.37 -11.17
CA VAL A 100 13.36 9.66 -11.95
C VAL A 100 12.82 9.38 -13.34
N THR A 101 13.54 9.79 -14.38
CA THR A 101 13.26 9.35 -15.76
C THR A 101 14.17 8.21 -16.14
N THR A 102 13.62 7.13 -16.69
CA THR A 102 14.39 6.07 -17.32
C THR A 102 14.32 6.15 -18.83
N TYR A 103 15.36 5.66 -19.50
CA TYR A 103 15.51 5.75 -20.95
C TYR A 103 15.89 4.40 -21.55
N GLN A 104 15.38 4.12 -22.75
CA GLN A 104 15.87 3.06 -23.62
C GLN A 104 17.22 3.42 -24.26
N SER A 105 17.60 4.70 -24.28
CA SER A 105 18.92 5.15 -24.74
C SER A 105 19.94 5.10 -23.61
N THR A 106 21.19 4.72 -23.91
CA THR A 106 22.33 4.85 -22.97
C THR A 106 22.77 6.29 -22.77
N GLU A 107 22.34 7.20 -23.63
CA GLU A 107 22.70 8.62 -23.62
C GLU A 107 21.52 9.52 -23.22
N CYS A 108 20.45 8.93 -22.67
CA CYS A 108 19.23 9.66 -22.31
C CYS A 108 18.61 10.46 -23.47
N ARG A 109 18.73 9.95 -24.71
CA ARG A 109 18.09 10.54 -25.89
C ARG A 109 16.58 10.33 -25.84
N GLU A 110 15.83 11.38 -26.15
CA GLU A 110 14.36 11.40 -26.17
C GLU A 110 13.76 10.90 -27.49
N THR A 111 14.60 10.56 -28.47
CA THR A 111 14.16 9.93 -29.72
C THR A 111 13.77 8.46 -29.55
N GLY A 112 14.11 7.84 -28.42
CA GLY A 112 13.69 6.49 -28.04
C GLY A 112 12.73 6.54 -26.85
N GLU A 113 12.30 5.38 -26.35
CA GLU A 113 11.33 5.33 -25.25
C GLU A 113 11.92 5.85 -23.93
N PHE A 114 11.12 6.63 -23.20
CA PHE A 114 11.44 7.10 -21.86
C PHE A 114 10.17 7.31 -21.04
N GLU A 115 10.30 7.23 -19.71
CA GLU A 115 9.18 7.42 -18.79
C GLU A 115 9.68 7.99 -17.47
N THR A 116 8.92 8.92 -16.89
CA THR A 116 9.24 9.57 -15.62
C THR A 116 8.36 9.01 -14.50
N TYR A 117 9.01 8.51 -13.45
CA TYR A 117 8.36 7.98 -12.26
C TYR A 117 8.49 8.99 -11.12
N PRO A 118 7.39 9.29 -10.40
CA PRO A 118 7.43 10.24 -9.30
C PRO A 118 8.34 9.75 -8.17
N GLY A 119 8.84 10.69 -7.38
CA GLY A 119 9.50 10.38 -6.10
C GLY A 119 8.49 9.87 -5.06
N GLY A 120 8.99 9.24 -4.01
CA GLY A 120 8.17 8.86 -2.85
C GLY A 120 7.71 7.41 -2.80
N GLY A 121 8.18 6.55 -3.72
CA GLY A 121 8.04 5.09 -3.59
C GLY A 121 7.32 4.38 -4.73
N THR A 122 7.56 4.77 -5.99
CA THR A 122 7.03 4.02 -7.15
C THR A 122 7.70 2.65 -7.27
N TRP A 123 6.89 1.63 -7.57
CA TRP A 123 7.34 0.28 -7.90
C TRP A 123 6.79 -0.11 -9.27
N LEU A 124 7.68 -0.42 -10.20
CA LEU A 124 7.32 -0.86 -11.55
C LEU A 124 7.83 -2.29 -11.76
N PRO A 125 6.95 -3.30 -11.69
CA PRO A 125 7.34 -4.71 -11.82
C PRO A 125 7.79 -5.07 -13.24
N ARG A 126 7.41 -4.27 -14.25
CA ARG A 126 7.82 -4.49 -15.63
C ARG A 126 7.88 -3.18 -16.38
N SER A 127 9.06 -2.80 -16.82
CA SER A 127 9.23 -1.69 -17.76
C SER A 127 8.79 -2.10 -19.16
N PRO A 128 8.14 -1.20 -19.93
CA PRO A 128 7.77 -1.47 -21.32
C PRO A 128 8.99 -1.56 -22.25
N TYR A 129 10.17 -1.13 -21.81
CA TYR A 129 11.43 -1.18 -22.55
C TYR A 129 12.60 -1.55 -21.62
N GLN A 130 13.74 -1.93 -22.21
CA GLN A 130 14.97 -2.15 -21.44
C GLN A 130 15.53 -0.81 -20.99
N VAL A 131 15.63 -0.60 -19.68
CA VAL A 131 16.22 0.61 -19.11
C VAL A 131 17.74 0.55 -19.27
N ARG A 132 18.29 1.55 -19.96
CA ARG A 132 19.72 1.65 -20.31
C ARG A 132 20.41 2.87 -19.72
N ALA A 133 19.65 3.90 -19.38
CA ALA A 133 20.10 5.03 -18.58
C ALA A 133 18.95 5.60 -17.74
N PHE A 134 19.29 6.48 -16.79
CA PHE A 134 18.32 7.25 -16.03
C PHE A 134 18.82 8.67 -15.74
N LYS A 135 17.89 9.56 -15.36
CA LYS A 135 18.14 10.89 -14.79
C LYS A 135 17.33 11.08 -13.52
N ILE A 136 17.90 11.71 -12.50
CA ILE A 136 17.18 12.09 -11.28
C ILE A 136 16.98 13.61 -11.28
N TRP A 137 15.72 14.05 -11.21
CA TRP A 137 15.31 15.46 -11.34
C TRP A 137 15.13 16.16 -10.00
N GLU A 138 15.25 17.49 -10.02
CA GLU A 138 14.82 18.34 -8.89
C GLU A 138 13.34 18.16 -8.54
N ASN A 139 13.00 18.61 -7.32
CA ASN A 139 11.66 18.49 -6.76
C ASN A 139 10.77 19.65 -7.19
#